data_AF-A0A0E3VX23-F1
#
_entry.id   AF-A0A0E3VX23-F1
#
_cell.length_a   1.000
_cell.length_b   1.000
_cell.length_c   1.000
_cell.angle_alpha   90.00
_cell.angle_beta   90.00
_cell.angle_gamma   90.00
#
_symmetry.space_group_name_H-M   'P 1'
#
loop_
_entity.id
_entity.type
_entity.pdbx_description
1 polymer ?
#
loop_
_entity_poly.entity_id
_entity_poly.type
_entity_poly.pdbx_seq_one_letter_code
_entity_poly.pdbx_strand_id
1 'polypeptide(L)'
;MNKDFISLGVIAYAVSQKCGASYEFVDGSMRKAADQVGADYDTYAPAVMNAIFAIMDFEYDRTKLIPEVTQQVRADLNYLLDDINKGNRQFCNKYGAVMVNVGFMRKVK
;
A
#
# COMPACT_ATOMS: atom_id res chain seq x y z
N MET A 1 2.76 -1.22 -16.75
CA MET A 1 2.11 -1.19 -15.42
C MET A 1 3.11 -1.63 -14.37
N ASN A 2 3.37 -0.80 -13.36
CA ASN A 2 4.39 -1.06 -12.34
C ASN A 2 3.77 -1.78 -11.13
N LYS A 3 3.66 -3.11 -11.23
CA LYS A 3 3.01 -3.95 -10.20
C LYS A 3 3.68 -3.83 -8.84
N ASP A 4 5.00 -3.80 -8.81
CA ASP A 4 5.76 -3.73 -7.56
C ASP A 4 5.43 -2.45 -6.79
N PHE A 5 5.38 -1.30 -7.47
CA PHE A 5 4.97 -0.04 -6.84
C PHE A 5 3.53 -0.10 -6.31
N ILE A 6 2.60 -0.67 -7.08
CA ILE A 6 1.19 -0.82 -6.69
C ILE A 6 1.09 -1.66 -5.41
N SER A 7 1.72 -2.84 -5.40
CA SER A 7 1.68 -3.75 -4.26
C SER A 7 2.33 -3.15 -3.02
N LEU A 8 3.45 -2.41 -3.17
CA LEU A 8 4.07 -1.68 -2.06
C LEU A 8 3.11 -0.64 -1.48
N GLY A 9 2.40 0.12 -2.33
CA GLY A 9 1.40 1.09 -1.88
C GLY A 9 0.24 0.44 -1.10
N VAL A 10 -0.28 -0.69 -1.59
CA VAL A 10 -1.35 -1.44 -0.93
C VAL A 10 -0.91 -2.01 0.42
N ILE A 11 0.29 -2.60 0.49
CA ILE A 11 0.85 -3.12 1.75
C ILE A 11 1.05 -1.98 2.75
N ALA A 12 1.61 -0.86 2.31
CA ALA A 12 1.88 0.27 3.19
C ALA A 12 0.59 0.85 3.77
N TYR A 13 -0.47 0.96 2.95
CA TYR A 13 -1.81 1.32 3.43
C TYR A 13 -2.33 0.32 4.47
N ALA A 14 -2.28 -0.98 4.19
CA ALA A 14 -2.78 -2.01 5.11
C ALA A 14 -2.00 -2.03 6.44
N VAL A 15 -0.67 -1.87 6.39
CA VAL A 15 0.18 -1.77 7.59
C VAL A 15 -0.14 -0.51 8.39
N SER A 16 -0.33 0.63 7.74
CA SER A 16 -0.75 1.86 8.44
C SER A 16 -2.08 1.69 9.17
N GLN A 17 -3.06 1.03 8.54
CA GLN A 17 -4.39 0.83 9.14
C GLN A 17 -4.40 -0.22 10.26
N LYS A 18 -3.63 -1.30 10.14
CA LYS A 18 -3.67 -2.43 11.09
C LYS A 18 -2.57 -2.39 12.14
N CYS A 19 -1.50 -1.65 11.87
CA CYS A 19 -0.29 -1.64 12.68
C CYS A 19 0.16 -0.21 13.06
N GLY A 20 -0.71 0.80 12.87
CA GLY A 20 -0.35 2.22 13.01
C GLY A 20 0.20 2.66 14.37
N ALA A 21 -0.07 1.90 15.45
CA ALA A 21 0.56 2.14 16.75
C ALA A 21 2.07 1.79 16.79
N SER A 22 2.55 1.01 15.82
CA SER A 22 3.93 0.51 15.79
C SER A 22 4.71 0.98 14.56
N TYR A 23 4.04 1.55 13.55
CA TYR A 23 4.67 1.94 12.28
C TYR A 23 4.08 3.24 11.76
N GLU A 24 4.96 4.11 11.26
CA GLU A 24 4.60 5.35 10.59
C GLU A 24 5.32 5.45 9.24
N PHE A 25 4.74 6.21 8.31
CA PHE A 25 5.35 6.49 7.02
C PHE A 25 6.63 7.31 7.19
N VAL A 26 7.63 7.02 6.35
CA VAL A 26 8.79 7.89 6.18
C VAL A 26 8.44 8.95 5.13
N ASP A 27 8.68 10.23 5.43
CA ASP A 27 8.40 11.32 4.51
C ASP A 27 9.09 11.13 3.16
N GLY A 28 8.32 11.31 2.08
CA GLY A 28 8.80 11.16 0.71
C GLY A 28 9.13 9.72 0.27
N SER A 29 8.90 8.71 1.12
CA SER A 29 9.24 7.32 0.83
C SER A 29 8.51 6.75 -0.38
N MET A 30 7.22 7.04 -0.55
CA MET A 30 6.47 6.58 -1.72
C MET A 30 7.04 7.15 -3.03
N ARG A 31 7.48 8.41 -3.05
CA ARG A 31 8.09 9.02 -4.24
C ARG A 31 9.44 8.35 -4.54
N LYS A 32 10.29 8.16 -3.52
CA LYS A 32 11.55 7.43 -3.66
C LYS A 32 11.36 6.01 -4.19
N ALA A 33 10.33 5.32 -3.72
CA ALA A 33 10.02 3.98 -4.17
C ALA A 33 9.58 3.94 -5.64
N ALA A 34 8.75 4.89 -6.05
CA ALA A 34 8.38 5.07 -7.45
C ALA A 34 9.65 5.30 -8.31
N ASP A 35 10.56 6.16 -7.86
CA ASP A 35 11.82 6.43 -8.56
C ASP A 35 12.69 5.16 -8.69
N GLN A 36 12.79 4.37 -7.62
CA GLN A 36 13.61 3.14 -7.60
C GLN A 36 13.10 2.07 -8.57
N VAL A 37 11.78 1.95 -8.72
CA VAL A 37 11.16 0.94 -9.59
C VAL A 37 10.79 1.50 -10.97
N GLY A 38 11.11 2.77 -11.25
CA GLY A 38 10.79 3.45 -12.51
C GLY A 38 9.28 3.64 -12.74
N ALA A 39 8.50 3.82 -11.68
CA ALA A 39 7.08 4.16 -11.76
C ALA A 39 6.87 5.68 -11.86
N ASP A 40 5.90 6.10 -12.65
CA ASP A 40 5.39 7.47 -12.61
C ASP A 40 4.57 7.66 -11.31
N TYR A 41 5.19 8.31 -10.32
CA TYR A 41 4.56 8.59 -9.04
C TYR A 41 3.24 9.36 -9.19
N ASP A 42 3.22 10.40 -10.02
CA ASP A 42 2.08 11.33 -10.12
C ASP A 42 0.89 10.68 -10.85
N THR A 43 1.13 9.62 -11.62
CA THR A 43 0.07 8.75 -12.19
C THR A 43 -0.33 7.62 -11.24
N TYR A 44 0.63 6.81 -10.79
CA TYR A 44 0.30 5.54 -10.12
C TYR A 44 -0.05 5.71 -8.64
N ALA A 45 0.54 6.66 -7.90
CA ALA A 45 0.21 6.85 -6.49
C ALA A 45 -1.26 7.25 -6.28
N PRO A 46 -1.81 8.28 -6.98
CA PRO A 46 -3.23 8.58 -6.85
C PRO A 46 -4.12 7.46 -7.40
N ALA A 47 -3.70 6.74 -8.44
CA ALA A 47 -4.47 5.61 -8.95
C ALA A 47 -4.60 4.46 -7.93
N VAL A 48 -3.52 4.15 -7.21
CA VAL A 48 -3.54 3.14 -6.13
C VAL A 48 -4.47 3.58 -5.00
N MET A 49 -4.33 4.82 -4.51
CA MET A 49 -5.14 5.31 -3.39
C MET A 49 -6.63 5.37 -3.74
N ASN A 50 -6.98 5.89 -4.92
CA ASN A 50 -8.38 5.94 -5.36
C ASN A 50 -8.95 4.54 -5.63
N ALA A 51 -8.13 3.59 -6.11
CA ALA A 51 -8.56 2.20 -6.23
C ALA A 51 -8.84 1.56 -4.86
N ILE A 52 -7.98 1.80 -3.85
CA ILE A 52 -8.22 1.33 -2.48
C ILE A 52 -9.54 1.90 -1.96
N PHE A 53 -9.76 3.20 -2.09
CA PHE A 53 -10.98 3.85 -1.63
C PHE A 53 -12.23 3.35 -2.35
N ALA A 54 -12.17 3.18 -3.67
CA ALA A 54 -13.25 2.60 -4.44
C ALA A 54 -13.59 1.16 -4.02
N ILE A 55 -12.59 0.35 -3.67
CA ILE A 55 -12.79 -1.04 -3.21
C ILE A 55 -13.36 -1.08 -1.79
N MET A 56 -12.98 -0.14 -0.94
CA MET A 56 -13.43 -0.02 0.45
C MET A 56 -14.70 0.80 0.64
N ASP A 57 -15.35 1.21 -0.46
CA ASP A 57 -16.58 2.02 -0.47
C ASP A 57 -16.43 3.38 0.26
N PHE A 58 -15.26 4.00 0.13
CA PHE A 58 -15.01 5.38 0.55
C PHE A 58 -15.20 6.38 -0.60
N GLU A 59 -15.14 7.68 -0.31
CA GLU A 59 -15.12 8.71 -1.35
C GLU A 59 -13.79 8.65 -2.14
N TYR A 60 -13.89 8.76 -3.47
CA TYR A 60 -12.74 8.70 -4.37
C TYR A 60 -12.99 9.48 -5.66
N ASP A 61 -11.93 9.88 -6.34
CA ASP A 61 -11.95 10.49 -7.66
C ASP A 61 -11.93 9.41 -8.76
N ARG A 62 -13.07 9.25 -9.44
CA ARG A 62 -13.24 8.29 -10.55
C ARG A 62 -12.28 8.55 -11.70
N THR A 63 -11.84 9.80 -11.91
CA THR A 63 -10.91 10.16 -13.00
C THR A 63 -9.49 9.66 -12.75
N LYS A 64 -9.18 9.26 -11.51
CA LYS A 64 -7.89 8.69 -11.12
C LYS A 64 -7.87 7.16 -11.18
N LEU A 65 -9.01 6.51 -11.46
CA LEU A 65 -9.03 5.06 -11.60
C LEU A 65 -8.39 4.62 -12.90
N ILE A 66 -7.51 3.63 -12.79
CA ILE A 66 -6.92 2.92 -13.92
C ILE A 66 -7.36 1.46 -13.77
N PRO A 67 -8.10 0.86 -14.73
CA PRO A 67 -8.70 -0.46 -14.59
C PRO A 67 -7.72 -1.54 -14.13
N GLU A 68 -6.53 -1.59 -14.73
CA GLU A 68 -5.51 -2.59 -14.42
C GLU A 68 -4.92 -2.38 -13.02
N VAL A 69 -4.77 -1.12 -12.58
CA VAL A 69 -4.35 -0.80 -11.21
C VAL A 69 -5.44 -1.23 -10.22
N THR A 70 -6.71 -0.96 -10.50
CA THR A 70 -7.82 -1.36 -9.63
C THR A 70 -7.92 -2.87 -9.48
N GLN A 71 -7.73 -3.63 -10.57
CA GLN A 71 -7.71 -5.10 -10.51
C GLN A 71 -6.55 -5.61 -9.64
N GLN A 72 -5.35 -5.06 -9.81
CA GLN A 72 -4.19 -5.44 -9.01
C GLN A 72 -4.38 -5.09 -7.52
N VAL A 73 -4.87 -3.88 -7.23
CA VAL A 73 -5.16 -3.45 -5.85
C VAL A 73 -6.17 -4.39 -5.19
N ARG A 74 -7.22 -4.79 -5.90
CA ARG A 74 -8.21 -5.75 -5.38
C ARG A 74 -7.58 -7.11 -5.07
N ALA A 75 -6.74 -7.63 -5.96
CA ALA A 75 -6.04 -8.89 -5.75
C ALA A 75 -5.12 -8.82 -4.52
N ASP A 76 -4.35 -7.74 -4.40
CA ASP A 76 -3.42 -7.54 -3.29
C ASP A 76 -4.16 -7.37 -1.96
N LEU A 77 -5.25 -6.58 -1.92
CA LEU A 77 -6.07 -6.42 -0.72
C LEU A 77 -6.67 -7.75 -0.26
N ASN A 78 -7.21 -8.57 -1.18
CA ASN A 78 -7.73 -9.89 -0.84
C ASN A 78 -6.65 -10.79 -0.23
N TYR A 79 -5.45 -10.80 -0.82
CA TYR A 79 -4.33 -11.56 -0.30
C TYR A 79 -3.90 -11.09 1.11
N LEU A 80 -3.85 -9.78 1.33
CA LEU A 80 -3.50 -9.23 2.65
C LEU A 80 -4.61 -9.50 3.68
N LEU A 81 -5.88 -9.48 3.28
CA LEU A 81 -7.00 -9.82 4.17
C LEU A 81 -6.90 -11.27 4.67
N ASP A 82 -6.51 -12.21 3.83
CA ASP A 82 -6.29 -13.60 4.26
C ASP A 82 -5.20 -13.70 5.33
N ASP A 83 -4.13 -12.93 5.20
CA ASP A 83 -3.05 -12.89 6.19
C ASP A 83 -3.46 -12.13 7.47
N ILE A 84 -4.25 -11.06 7.36
CA ILE A 84 -4.85 -10.34 8.50
C ILE A 84 -5.76 -11.26 9.31
N ASN A 85 -6.59 -12.06 8.62
CA ASN A 85 -7.54 -12.99 9.24
C ASN A 85 -6.83 -14.13 10.01
N LYS A 86 -5.58 -14.46 9.67
CA LYS A 86 -4.74 -15.39 10.45
C LYS A 86 -4.20 -14.75 11.74
N GLY A 87 -4.17 -13.42 11.82
CA GLY A 87 -3.87 -12.67 13.03
C GLY A 87 -3.08 -11.39 12.79
N ASN A 88 -3.59 -10.27 13.34
CA ASN A 88 -2.97 -8.93 13.21
C ASN A 88 -1.50 -8.90 13.64
N ARG A 89 -1.12 -9.60 14.72
CA ARG A 89 0.28 -9.62 15.20
C ARG A 89 1.22 -10.25 14.17
N GLN A 90 0.81 -11.36 13.56
CA GLN A 90 1.60 -12.03 12.53
C GLN A 90 1.71 -11.16 11.27
N PHE A 91 0.59 -10.57 10.84
CA PHE A 91 0.56 -9.62 9.74
C PHE A 91 1.52 -8.45 9.97
N CYS A 92 1.44 -7.77 11.12
CA CYS A 92 2.27 -6.62 11.44
C CYS A 92 3.76 -6.97 11.58
N ASN A 93 4.09 -8.16 12.08
CA ASN A 93 5.48 -8.61 12.15
C ASN A 93 6.05 -8.87 10.74
N LYS A 94 5.28 -9.52 9.87
CA LYS A 94 5.70 -9.85 8.51
C LYS A 94 5.81 -8.58 7.65
N TYR A 95 4.70 -7.87 7.48
CA TYR A 95 4.61 -6.77 6.52
C TYR A 95 5.19 -5.45 7.07
N GLY A 96 5.10 -5.22 8.38
CA GLY A 96 5.78 -4.08 9.00
C GLY A 96 7.30 -4.17 8.83
N ALA A 97 7.90 -5.35 9.04
CA ALA A 97 9.33 -5.55 8.80
C ALA A 97 9.71 -5.35 7.33
N VAL A 98 8.89 -5.83 6.38
CA VAL A 98 9.09 -5.60 4.95
C VAL A 98 9.07 -4.10 4.64
N MET A 99 8.05 -3.37 5.10
CA MET A 99 7.91 -1.92 4.88
C MET A 99 9.07 -1.10 5.47
N VAL A 100 9.63 -1.55 6.59
CA VAL A 100 10.86 -0.95 7.15
C VAL A 100 12.06 -1.24 6.27
N ASN A 101 12.23 -2.48 5.82
CA ASN A 101 13.37 -2.88 5.00
C ASN A 101 13.40 -2.15 3.64
N VAL A 102 12.23 -1.95 3.02
CA VAL A 102 12.13 -1.19 1.76
C VAL A 102 12.08 0.33 1.96
N GLY A 103 12.16 0.81 3.21
CA GLY A 103 12.22 2.24 3.52
C GLY A 103 10.90 3.02 3.40
N PHE A 104 9.75 2.34 3.30
CA PHE A 104 8.43 2.97 3.27
C PHE A 104 7.99 3.48 4.65
N MET A 105 8.30 2.70 5.67
CA MET A 105 7.85 2.96 7.03
C MET A 105 9.00 2.84 8.02
N ARG A 106 8.84 3.41 9.21
CA ARG A 106 9.74 3.20 10.34
C ARG A 106 8.93 2.79 11.56
N LYS A 107 9.59 2.12 12.52
CA LYS A 107 8.95 1.76 13.78
C LYS A 107 8.75 3.02 14.65
N VAL A 108 7.55 3.18 15.16
CA VAL A 108 7.25 4.13 16.23
C VAL A 108 7.61 3.42 17.54
N LYS A 109 8.47 4.05 18.36
CA LYS A 109 9.00 3.44 19.60
C LYS A 109 7.91 3.13 20.61
#